data_AF-A0A9W7ZD49-F1
#
_entry.id   AF-A0A9W7ZD49-F1
#
_cell.length_a   1.000
_cell.length_b   1.000
_cell.length_c   1.000
_cell.angle_alpha   90.00
_cell.angle_beta   90.00
_cell.angle_gamma   90.00
#
_symmetry.space_group_name_H-M   'P 1'
#
loop_
_entity.id
_entity.type
_entity.pdbx_description
1 polymer ?
#
loop_
_entity_poly.entity_id
_entity_poly.type
_entity_poly.pdbx_seq_one_letter_code
_entity_poly.pdbx_strand_id
1 'polypeptide(L)'
;MADVFNVPIFFILFRETLETAVIISVMLSFTKQMFDQDPGNLKRARKHIWLGSLAGFLICLIIGVIFIAIFYTLSDDLWSKAENLWEGIFCLIAALMISLMGIGFLRSGRMQDKWRIKLGKAIEQDHTASAKWYQKLFSRKIFSARYLFFYLPFLTVLREGLEAVVFVGGVSLGISARSIPLPVIIGILCGSLVGFLIYRTGNAMSFHWFFVATTCLLYLIAAGLFSRAVWFFEMHVFAKYAGADPDAAGVFDVRVNVWKLDYGDPEANDGSGWGIFNAILGWTNVATYGSIIGYCLYWAAICVALVVLRLYERKQDASSDEEAKPAVTVE
;
A
#
# COMPACT_ATOMS: atom_id res chain seq x y z
N MET A 1 18.21 15.51 -16.75
CA MET A 1 19.10 14.98 -15.68
C MET A 1 18.44 13.73 -15.13
N ALA A 2 19.18 12.64 -14.92
CA ALA A 2 18.62 11.35 -14.49
C ALA A 2 17.60 11.53 -13.36
N ASP A 3 16.36 11.08 -13.55
CA ASP A 3 15.32 11.07 -12.53
C ASP A 3 15.72 10.12 -11.40
N VAL A 4 16.65 10.52 -10.53
CA VAL A 4 17.25 9.64 -9.51
C VAL A 4 16.23 9.29 -8.41
N PHE A 5 15.10 9.99 -8.35
CA PHE A 5 14.11 9.84 -7.28
C PHE A 5 12.68 9.70 -7.79
N ASN A 6 12.17 8.46 -7.79
CA ASN A 6 10.76 8.21 -8.03
C ASN A 6 9.94 8.42 -6.74
N VAL A 7 9.14 9.48 -6.73
CA VAL A 7 8.34 9.90 -5.58
C VAL A 7 7.24 8.88 -5.21
N PRO A 8 6.49 8.28 -6.15
CA PRO A 8 5.56 7.20 -5.85
C PRO A 8 6.19 6.00 -5.12
N ILE A 9 7.34 5.50 -5.62
CA ILE A 9 8.05 4.37 -5.00
C ILE A 9 8.44 4.71 -3.55
N PHE A 10 8.90 5.94 -3.31
CA PHE A 10 9.21 6.41 -1.96
C PHE A 10 7.99 6.37 -1.05
N PHE A 11 6.85 6.94 -1.46
CA PHE A 11 5.65 6.98 -0.61
C PHE A 11 5.06 5.60 -0.34
N ILE A 12 5.10 4.71 -1.34
CA ILE A 12 4.68 3.31 -1.18
C ILE A 12 5.58 2.64 -0.13
N LEU A 13 6.91 2.66 -0.30
CA LEU A 13 7.80 2.00 0.66
C LEU A 13 7.76 2.63 2.06
N PHE A 14 7.67 3.96 2.13
CA PHE A 14 7.49 4.67 3.39
C PHE A 14 6.23 4.19 4.13
N ARG A 15 5.13 3.97 3.40
CA ARG A 15 3.90 3.43 3.97
C ARG A 15 4.06 1.97 4.42
N GLU A 16 4.56 1.08 3.58
CA GLU A 16 4.71 -0.35 3.93
C GLU A 16 5.64 -0.57 5.14
N THR A 17 6.69 0.24 5.23
CA THR A 17 7.64 0.21 6.36
C THR A 17 7.02 0.77 7.63
N LEU A 18 6.16 1.79 7.54
CA LEU A 18 5.38 2.29 8.67
C LEU A 18 4.36 1.26 9.18
N GLU A 19 3.61 0.62 8.28
CA GLU A 19 2.64 -0.41 8.65
C GLU A 19 3.33 -1.57 9.35
N THR A 20 4.45 -2.03 8.80
CA THR A 20 5.30 -3.06 9.41
C THR A 20 5.81 -2.62 10.80
N ALA A 21 6.26 -1.37 10.94
CA ALA A 21 6.75 -0.85 12.23
C ALA A 21 5.62 -0.75 13.28
N VAL A 22 4.40 -0.38 12.88
CA VAL A 22 3.22 -0.35 13.76
C VAL A 22 2.86 -1.77 14.22
N ILE A 23 2.89 -2.76 13.33
CA ILE A 23 2.58 -4.15 13.70
C ILE A 23 3.62 -4.70 14.68
N ILE A 24 4.91 -4.46 14.42
CA ILE A 24 6.01 -4.90 15.31
C ILE A 24 5.92 -4.21 16.67
N SER A 25 5.62 -2.91 16.72
CA SER A 25 5.48 -2.17 17.98
C SER A 25 4.29 -2.67 18.81
N VAL A 26 3.15 -2.99 18.17
CA VAL A 26 2.01 -3.63 18.85
C VAL A 26 2.40 -5.02 19.38
N MET A 27 3.08 -5.85 18.59
CA MET A 27 3.55 -7.17 19.02
C MET A 27 4.52 -7.10 20.21
N LEU A 28 5.44 -6.14 20.20
CA LEU A 28 6.38 -5.89 21.29
C LEU A 28 5.66 -5.42 22.56
N SER A 29 4.67 -4.53 22.43
CA SER A 29 3.83 -4.10 23.56
C SER A 29 3.05 -5.27 24.15
N PHE A 30 2.50 -6.15 23.31
CA PHE A 30 1.74 -7.32 23.76
C PHE A 30 2.64 -8.33 24.51
N THR A 31 3.85 -8.57 24.02
CA THR A 31 4.80 -9.48 24.66
C THR A 31 5.24 -8.94 26.03
N LYS A 32 5.35 -7.61 26.17
CA LYS A 32 5.61 -6.97 27.47
C LYS A 32 4.50 -7.25 28.48
N GLN A 33 3.23 -7.18 28.05
CA GLN A 33 2.08 -7.45 28.92
C GLN A 33 1.97 -8.94 29.32
N MET A 34 2.21 -9.85 28.37
CA MET A 34 2.11 -11.30 28.60
C MET A 34 3.20 -11.88 29.52
N PHE A 35 4.40 -11.30 29.49
CA PHE A 35 5.56 -11.79 30.25
C PHE A 35 6.04 -10.78 31.30
N ASP A 36 5.14 -9.93 31.79
CA ASP A 36 5.48 -8.87 32.76
C ASP A 36 6.05 -9.45 34.07
N GLN A 37 5.61 -10.66 34.46
CA GLN A 37 6.08 -11.38 35.63
C GLN A 37 7.37 -12.21 35.39
N ASP A 38 7.80 -12.41 34.13
CA ASP A 38 8.94 -13.26 33.74
C ASP A 38 9.95 -12.52 32.83
N PRO A 39 10.89 -11.74 33.41
CA PRO A 39 11.84 -10.93 32.62
C PRO A 39 12.80 -11.77 31.75
N GLY A 40 13.04 -13.03 32.10
CA GLY A 40 13.86 -13.96 31.32
C GLY A 40 13.19 -14.42 30.01
N ASN A 41 11.88 -14.69 30.06
CA ASN A 41 11.09 -15.10 28.88
C ASN A 41 10.77 -13.91 27.99
N LEU A 42 10.55 -12.71 28.57
CA LEU A 42 10.35 -11.47 27.83
C LEU A 42 11.51 -11.13 26.89
N LYS A 43 12.76 -11.23 27.37
CA LYS A 43 13.96 -10.96 26.55
C LYS A 43 14.10 -11.96 25.39
N ARG A 44 13.78 -13.23 25.62
CA ARG A 44 13.83 -14.27 24.58
C ARG A 44 12.74 -14.05 23.53
N ALA A 45 11.51 -13.78 23.95
CA ALA A 45 10.40 -13.49 23.04
C ALA A 45 10.67 -12.25 22.17
N ARG A 46 11.23 -11.18 22.74
CA ARG A 46 11.66 -9.99 21.98
C ARG A 46 12.71 -10.33 20.92
N LYS A 47 13.70 -11.17 21.26
CA LYS A 47 14.70 -11.64 20.29
C LYS A 47 14.06 -12.45 19.16
N HIS A 48 13.11 -13.34 19.45
CA HIS A 48 12.40 -14.11 18.43
C HIS A 48 11.57 -13.22 17.49
N ILE A 49 10.93 -12.16 18.01
CA ILE A 49 10.19 -11.19 17.18
C ILE A 49 11.13 -10.45 16.23
N TRP A 50 12.27 -9.95 16.74
CA TRP A 50 13.27 -9.27 15.91
C TRP A 50 13.90 -10.20 14.87
N LEU A 51 14.21 -11.44 15.26
CA LEU A 51 14.74 -12.45 14.34
C LEU A 51 13.74 -12.77 13.23
N GLY A 52 12.46 -12.90 13.57
CA GLY A 52 11.38 -13.16 12.61
C GLY A 52 11.19 -12.00 11.64
N SER A 53 11.15 -10.76 12.14
CA SER A 53 11.05 -9.58 11.29
C SER A 53 12.25 -9.41 10.37
N LEU A 54 13.47 -9.57 10.89
CA LEU A 54 14.69 -9.46 10.08
C LEU A 54 14.77 -10.55 9.00
N ALA A 55 14.40 -11.79 9.34
CA ALA A 55 14.36 -12.88 8.37
C ALA A 55 13.33 -12.61 7.25
N GLY A 56 12.13 -12.12 7.59
CA GLY A 56 11.12 -11.76 6.60
C GLY A 56 11.59 -10.64 5.67
N PHE A 57 12.21 -9.60 6.23
CA PHE A 57 12.77 -8.48 5.48
C PHE A 57 13.87 -8.93 4.50
N LEU A 58 14.79 -9.79 4.95
CA LEU A 58 15.87 -10.30 4.09
C LEU A 58 15.34 -11.13 2.93
N ILE A 59 14.35 -12.00 3.17
CA ILE A 59 13.72 -12.80 2.10
C ILE A 59 13.04 -11.89 1.09
N CYS A 60 12.30 -10.88 1.55
CA CYS A 60 11.68 -9.89 0.68
C CYS A 60 12.71 -9.15 -0.19
N LEU A 61 13.84 -8.73 0.39
CA LEU A 61 14.91 -8.06 -0.35
C LEU A 61 15.51 -8.96 -1.45
N ILE A 62 15.75 -10.24 -1.13
CA ILE A 62 16.25 -11.22 -2.11
C ILE A 62 15.25 -11.37 -3.27
N ILE A 63 13.95 -11.50 -2.97
CA ILE A 63 12.91 -11.62 -4.00
C ILE A 63 12.85 -10.37 -4.88
N GLY A 64 12.94 -9.18 -4.29
CA GLY A 64 12.98 -7.92 -5.04
C GLY A 64 14.18 -7.82 -5.99
N VAL A 65 15.38 -8.21 -5.53
CA VAL A 65 16.59 -8.23 -6.39
C VAL A 65 16.44 -9.22 -7.54
N ILE A 66 15.91 -10.42 -7.27
CA ILE A 66 15.66 -11.43 -8.31
C ILE A 66 14.65 -10.90 -9.33
N PHE A 67 13.58 -10.26 -8.88
CA PHE A 67 12.55 -9.70 -9.75
C PHE A 67 13.13 -8.65 -10.70
N ILE A 68 13.93 -7.71 -10.19
CA ILE A 68 14.62 -6.70 -11.00
C ILE A 68 15.57 -7.39 -12.00
N ALA A 69 16.38 -8.36 -11.56
CA ALA A 69 17.32 -9.04 -12.43
C ALA A 69 16.63 -9.77 -13.60
N ILE A 70 15.52 -10.49 -13.33
CA ILE A 70 14.73 -11.17 -14.36
C ILE A 70 14.17 -10.15 -15.36
N PHE A 71 13.57 -9.07 -14.86
CA PHE A 71 12.92 -8.07 -15.70
C PHE A 71 13.89 -7.47 -16.72
N TYR A 72 15.09 -7.09 -16.28
CA TYR A 72 16.10 -6.49 -17.17
C TYR A 72 16.81 -7.48 -18.11
N THR A 73 16.69 -8.80 -17.88
CA THR A 73 17.36 -9.81 -18.72
C THR A 73 16.44 -10.37 -19.82
N LEU A 74 15.11 -10.21 -19.71
CA LEU A 74 14.11 -10.77 -20.64
C LEU A 74 13.41 -9.74 -21.54
N SER A 75 13.86 -8.47 -21.55
CA SER A 75 13.10 -7.34 -22.11
C SER A 75 13.17 -7.16 -23.65
N ASP A 76 14.04 -7.86 -24.38
CA ASP A 76 14.55 -7.31 -25.65
C ASP A 76 13.70 -7.48 -26.94
N ASP A 77 12.52 -8.12 -26.97
CA ASP A 77 11.78 -8.24 -28.26
C ASP A 77 10.24 -8.33 -28.22
N LEU A 78 9.64 -8.92 -27.18
CA LEU A 78 8.18 -9.03 -27.07
C LEU A 78 7.54 -7.89 -26.27
N TRP A 79 8.31 -7.24 -25.40
CA TRP A 79 7.82 -6.21 -24.49
C TRP A 79 7.63 -4.86 -25.19
N SER A 80 8.57 -4.46 -26.06
CA SER A 80 8.49 -3.19 -26.79
C SER A 80 7.22 -3.07 -27.66
N LYS A 81 6.72 -4.16 -28.27
CA LYS A 81 5.49 -4.12 -29.07
C LYS A 81 4.19 -4.01 -28.25
N ALA A 82 4.25 -4.32 -26.96
CA ALA A 82 3.09 -4.32 -26.07
C ALA A 82 3.29 -3.39 -24.86
N GLU A 83 4.27 -2.48 -24.93
CA GLU A 83 4.71 -1.62 -23.84
C GLU A 83 3.56 -0.78 -23.30
N ASN A 84 2.92 0.01 -24.18
CA ASN A 84 1.76 0.85 -23.83
C ASN A 84 0.60 0.04 -23.20
N LEU A 85 0.32 -1.17 -23.73
CA LEU A 85 -0.75 -2.01 -23.19
C LEU A 85 -0.40 -2.54 -21.79
N TRP A 86 0.83 -3.00 -21.59
CA TRP A 86 1.29 -3.50 -20.30
C TRP A 86 1.38 -2.40 -19.25
N GLU A 87 1.97 -1.26 -19.60
CA GLU A 87 2.05 -0.10 -18.70
C GLU A 87 0.67 0.37 -18.26
N GLY A 88 -0.32 0.41 -19.16
CA GLY A 88 -1.71 0.70 -18.83
C GLY A 88 -2.32 -0.32 -17.85
N ILE A 89 -2.13 -1.61 -18.07
CA ILE A 89 -2.64 -2.68 -17.20
C ILE A 89 -2.02 -2.59 -15.80
N PHE A 90 -0.70 -2.39 -15.71
CA PHE A 90 -0.02 -2.30 -14.41
C PHE A 90 -0.40 -1.03 -13.65
N CYS A 91 -0.55 0.12 -14.33
CA CYS A 91 -1.07 1.33 -13.70
C CYS A 91 -2.50 1.14 -13.17
N LEU A 92 -3.35 0.42 -13.91
CA LEU A 92 -4.72 0.12 -13.48
C LEU A 92 -4.75 -0.81 -12.26
N ILE A 93 -3.97 -1.89 -12.28
CA ILE A 93 -3.85 -2.84 -11.16
C ILE A 93 -3.28 -2.13 -9.93
N ALA A 94 -2.23 -1.33 -10.09
CA ALA A 94 -1.63 -0.56 -9.02
C ALA A 94 -2.63 0.42 -8.39
N ALA A 95 -3.35 1.19 -9.22
CA ALA A 95 -4.38 2.12 -8.75
C ALA A 95 -5.49 1.39 -7.96
N LEU A 96 -5.97 0.25 -8.45
CA LEU A 96 -7.00 -0.55 -7.78
C LEU A 96 -6.48 -1.13 -6.46
N MET A 97 -5.29 -1.70 -6.44
CA MET A 97 -4.69 -2.26 -5.22
C MET A 97 -4.44 -1.19 -4.16
N ILE A 98 -3.86 -0.03 -4.52
CA ILE A 98 -3.68 1.11 -3.61
C ILE A 98 -5.04 1.55 -3.05
N SER A 99 -6.08 1.58 -3.90
CA SER A 99 -7.43 1.97 -3.50
C SER A 99 -8.02 1.05 -2.43
N LEU A 100 -7.94 -0.27 -2.66
CA LEU A 100 -8.44 -1.28 -1.73
C LEU A 100 -7.68 -1.26 -0.39
N MET A 101 -6.36 -1.09 -0.44
CA MET A 101 -5.52 -1.04 0.74
C MET A 101 -5.73 0.23 1.57
N GLY A 102 -5.84 1.39 0.92
CA GLY A 102 -6.11 2.66 1.62
C GLY A 102 -7.41 2.60 2.42
N ILE A 103 -8.43 1.95 1.87
CA ILE A 103 -9.71 1.72 2.57
C ILE A 103 -9.52 0.84 3.82
N GLY A 104 -8.78 -0.26 3.68
CA GLY A 104 -8.50 -1.18 4.80
C GLY A 104 -7.72 -0.51 5.93
N PHE A 105 -6.81 0.39 5.58
CA PHE A 105 -5.95 1.08 6.53
C PHE A 105 -6.69 2.12 7.38
N LEU A 106 -7.58 2.93 6.77
CA LEU A 106 -8.44 3.88 7.49
C LEU A 106 -9.30 3.19 8.56
N ARG A 107 -9.63 1.91 8.36
CA ARG A 107 -10.35 1.08 9.34
C ARG A 107 -9.43 0.56 10.46
N SER A 108 -8.17 0.29 10.17
CA SER A 108 -7.18 -0.29 11.09
C SER A 108 -6.87 0.61 12.29
N GLY A 109 -6.89 1.94 12.10
CA GLY A 109 -6.64 2.91 13.17
C GLY A 109 -7.57 2.78 14.40
N ARG A 110 -8.78 2.25 14.24
CA ARG A 110 -9.74 1.98 15.34
C ARG A 110 -9.72 0.53 15.83
N MET A 111 -9.03 -0.37 15.12
CA MET A 111 -8.93 -1.77 15.51
C MET A 111 -7.99 -1.97 16.71
N GLN A 112 -6.98 -1.11 16.91
CA GLN A 112 -6.06 -1.24 18.04
C GLN A 112 -6.79 -1.16 19.38
N ASP A 113 -7.76 -0.27 19.53
CA ASP A 113 -8.53 -0.12 20.77
C ASP A 113 -9.58 -1.21 20.95
N LYS A 114 -10.29 -1.59 19.87
CA LYS A 114 -11.25 -2.70 19.91
C LYS A 114 -10.55 -4.05 20.16
N TRP A 115 -9.36 -4.28 19.61
CA TRP A 115 -8.56 -5.46 19.90
C TRP A 115 -7.97 -5.41 21.31
N ARG A 116 -7.49 -4.27 21.81
CA ARG A 116 -7.05 -4.14 23.21
C ARG A 116 -8.16 -4.49 24.20
N ILE A 117 -9.37 -4.00 23.97
CA ILE A 117 -10.53 -4.26 24.84
C ILE A 117 -11.04 -5.71 24.66
N LYS A 118 -11.09 -6.23 23.44
CA LYS A 118 -11.51 -7.63 23.18
C LYS A 118 -10.48 -8.65 23.66
N LEU A 119 -9.19 -8.34 23.60
CA LEU A 119 -8.13 -9.18 24.13
C LEU A 119 -8.05 -9.10 25.66
N GLY A 120 -8.21 -7.90 26.25
CA GLY A 120 -8.36 -7.77 27.71
C GLY A 120 -9.53 -8.60 28.22
N LYS A 121 -10.70 -8.49 27.56
CA LYS A 121 -11.87 -9.31 27.87
C LYS A 121 -11.68 -10.80 27.56
N ALA A 122 -10.96 -11.19 26.51
CA ALA A 122 -10.70 -12.60 26.18
C ALA A 122 -9.60 -13.25 27.04
N ILE A 123 -8.77 -12.45 27.72
CA ILE A 123 -7.80 -12.90 28.71
C ILE A 123 -8.46 -13.01 30.09
N GLU A 124 -9.45 -12.15 30.38
CA GLU A 124 -10.20 -12.13 31.64
C GLU A 124 -11.42 -13.08 31.63
N GLN A 125 -12.04 -13.31 30.46
CA GLN A 125 -13.06 -14.35 30.21
C GLN A 125 -12.40 -15.60 29.61
N ASP A 126 -11.66 -16.29 30.47
CA ASP A 126 -11.45 -17.73 30.56
C ASP A 126 -11.70 -18.62 29.33
N HIS A 127 -10.68 -19.40 28.95
CA HIS A 127 -10.73 -20.72 28.29
C HIS A 127 -11.58 -21.02 27.04
N THR A 128 -12.57 -20.24 26.61
CA THR A 128 -13.42 -20.63 25.49
C THR A 128 -14.06 -19.44 24.77
N ALA A 129 -13.81 -19.37 23.46
CA ALA A 129 -14.84 -19.19 22.41
C ALA A 129 -14.68 -18.04 21.40
N SER A 130 -13.93 -16.94 21.63
CA SER A 130 -13.86 -15.84 20.63
C SER A 130 -12.66 -15.85 19.68
N ALA A 131 -11.67 -16.72 19.90
CA ALA A 131 -10.51 -16.85 19.02
C ALA A 131 -10.71 -17.89 17.89
N LYS A 132 -11.92 -18.44 17.70
CA LYS A 132 -12.13 -19.66 16.91
C LYS A 132 -11.64 -19.62 15.45
N TRP A 133 -11.66 -18.49 14.73
CA TRP A 133 -11.25 -18.51 13.31
C TRP A 133 -9.73 -18.37 13.12
N TYR A 134 -9.08 -17.46 13.86
CA TYR A 134 -7.62 -17.34 13.89
C TYR A 134 -6.98 -18.57 14.55
N GLN A 135 -7.56 -19.02 15.67
CA GLN A 135 -7.08 -20.19 16.39
C GLN A 135 -7.30 -21.46 15.56
N LYS A 136 -8.37 -21.62 14.76
CA LYS A 136 -8.55 -22.80 13.90
C LYS A 136 -7.55 -22.86 12.73
N LEU A 137 -7.11 -21.72 12.20
CA LEU A 137 -6.02 -21.66 11.21
C LEU A 137 -4.65 -22.00 11.85
N PHE A 138 -4.45 -21.61 13.10
CA PHE A 138 -3.22 -21.85 13.87
C PHE A 138 -3.23 -23.11 14.79
N SER A 139 -4.36 -23.83 14.92
CA SER A 139 -4.56 -24.93 15.88
C SER A 139 -4.12 -26.30 15.38
N ARG A 140 -3.63 -26.42 14.14
CA ARG A 140 -3.06 -27.67 13.65
C ARG A 140 -1.65 -27.87 14.22
N LYS A 141 -1.58 -28.27 15.50
CA LYS A 141 -0.54 -29.09 16.16
C LYS A 141 0.96 -28.78 15.91
N ILE A 142 1.33 -27.66 15.28
CA ILE A 142 2.70 -27.40 14.81
C ILE A 142 3.44 -26.31 15.62
N PHE A 143 2.75 -25.44 16.36
CA PHE A 143 3.42 -24.31 17.00
C PHE A 143 3.36 -24.36 18.52
N SER A 144 4.38 -24.98 19.13
CA SER A 144 4.76 -24.71 20.53
C SER A 144 4.85 -23.19 20.71
N ALA A 145 4.31 -22.65 21.80
CA ALA A 145 4.25 -21.20 22.10
C ALA A 145 5.59 -20.46 21.90
N ARG A 146 6.73 -21.18 21.94
CA ARG A 146 8.08 -20.66 21.64
C ARG A 146 8.26 -20.14 20.22
N TYR A 147 7.59 -20.74 19.25
CA TYR A 147 7.76 -20.42 17.84
C TYR A 147 6.72 -19.41 17.33
N LEU A 148 5.57 -19.27 17.99
CA LEU A 148 4.52 -18.33 17.60
C LEU A 148 5.03 -16.87 17.51
N PHE A 149 5.86 -16.46 18.47
CA PHE A 149 6.46 -15.12 18.51
C PHE A 149 7.49 -14.86 17.38
N PHE A 150 7.97 -15.90 16.71
CA PHE A 150 8.83 -15.78 15.53
C PHE A 150 7.99 -15.73 14.25
N TYR A 151 7.06 -16.67 14.06
CA TYR A 151 6.33 -16.82 12.79
C TYR A 151 5.30 -15.72 12.53
N LEU A 152 4.66 -15.17 13.56
CA LEU A 152 3.68 -14.08 13.39
C LEU A 152 4.30 -12.82 12.77
N PRO A 153 5.35 -12.21 13.36
CA PRO A 153 6.00 -11.06 12.75
C PRO A 153 6.71 -11.42 11.44
N PHE A 154 7.26 -12.63 11.32
CA PHE A 154 7.88 -13.11 10.08
C PHE A 154 6.91 -13.12 8.89
N LEU A 155 5.77 -13.80 9.02
CA LEU A 155 4.77 -13.88 7.93
C LEU A 155 4.16 -12.52 7.62
N THR A 156 4.02 -11.67 8.63
CA THR A 156 3.47 -10.33 8.43
C THR A 156 4.45 -9.46 7.63
N VAL A 157 5.71 -9.37 8.06
CA VAL A 157 6.75 -8.62 7.33
C VAL A 157 6.95 -9.17 5.93
N LEU A 158 6.87 -10.50 5.75
CA LEU A 158 6.98 -11.14 4.45
C LEU A 158 5.80 -10.77 3.54
N ARG A 159 4.58 -10.69 4.07
CA ARG A 159 3.42 -10.26 3.29
C ARG A 159 3.52 -8.79 2.87
N GLU A 160 3.68 -7.87 3.82
CA GLU A 160 3.76 -6.43 3.51
C GLU A 160 4.97 -6.14 2.61
N GLY A 161 6.10 -6.84 2.83
CA GLY A 161 7.27 -6.76 1.96
C GLY A 161 7.04 -7.30 0.55
N LEU A 162 6.32 -8.42 0.38
CA LEU A 162 5.98 -8.93 -0.94
C LEU A 162 5.01 -8.01 -1.69
N GLU A 163 4.02 -7.46 -0.98
CA GLU A 163 3.12 -6.44 -1.54
C GLU A 163 3.96 -5.25 -2.04
N ALA A 164 4.91 -4.75 -1.24
CA ALA A 164 5.84 -3.68 -1.62
C ALA A 164 6.65 -4.00 -2.89
N VAL A 165 7.21 -5.21 -3.00
CA VAL A 165 7.99 -5.64 -4.17
C VAL A 165 7.13 -5.66 -5.44
N VAL A 166 5.90 -6.16 -5.35
CA VAL A 166 4.96 -6.20 -6.48
C VAL A 166 4.54 -4.79 -6.92
N PHE A 167 4.30 -3.88 -5.96
CA PHE A 167 3.98 -2.48 -6.27
C PHE A 167 5.13 -1.74 -6.94
N VAL A 168 6.35 -1.89 -6.41
CA VAL A 168 7.54 -1.29 -7.03
C VAL A 168 7.72 -1.84 -8.43
N GLY A 169 7.55 -3.15 -8.63
CA GLY A 169 7.57 -3.77 -9.94
C GLY A 169 6.60 -3.13 -10.93
N GLY A 170 5.33 -2.96 -10.53
CA GLY A 170 4.29 -2.37 -11.39
C GLY A 170 4.51 -0.89 -11.74
N VAL A 171 5.09 -0.10 -10.82
CA VAL A 171 5.36 1.34 -11.04
C VAL A 171 6.72 1.59 -11.70
N SER A 172 7.62 0.60 -11.69
CA SER A 172 8.97 0.71 -12.27
C SER A 172 9.06 0.46 -13.77
N LEU A 173 7.96 0.06 -14.41
CA LEU A 173 7.89 -0.13 -15.86
C LEU A 173 8.03 1.21 -16.57
N GLY A 174 8.91 1.28 -17.56
CA GLY A 174 9.24 2.51 -18.29
C GLY A 174 10.27 3.42 -17.59
N ILE A 175 10.85 3.01 -16.45
CA ILE A 175 11.78 3.86 -15.67
C ILE A 175 13.17 3.21 -15.59
N SER A 176 14.22 4.02 -15.77
CA SER A 176 15.62 3.58 -15.69
C SER A 176 15.97 2.90 -14.35
N ALA A 177 16.62 1.73 -14.41
CA ALA A 177 17.01 0.90 -13.26
C ALA A 177 17.75 1.64 -12.13
N ARG A 178 18.45 2.75 -12.46
CA ARG A 178 19.23 3.54 -11.49
C ARG A 178 18.37 4.36 -10.54
N SER A 179 17.10 4.63 -10.86
CA SER A 179 16.20 5.46 -10.04
C SER A 179 15.40 4.68 -9.01
N ILE A 180 15.43 3.35 -9.05
CA ILE A 180 14.64 2.47 -8.17
C ILE A 180 15.28 2.31 -6.78
N PRO A 181 16.61 2.06 -6.63
CA PRO A 181 17.19 1.73 -5.33
C PRO A 181 17.20 2.90 -4.33
N LEU A 182 17.35 4.13 -4.82
CA LEU A 182 17.52 5.31 -3.96
C LEU A 182 16.22 5.70 -3.21
N PRO A 183 15.04 5.79 -3.86
CA PRO A 183 13.75 5.91 -3.20
C PRO A 183 13.47 4.78 -2.21
N VAL A 184 13.88 3.56 -2.53
CA VAL A 184 13.68 2.38 -1.68
C VAL A 184 14.42 2.54 -0.35
N ILE A 185 15.71 2.87 -0.41
CA ILE A 185 16.55 3.04 0.79
C ILE A 185 16.05 4.21 1.64
N ILE A 186 15.74 5.35 1.01
CA ILE A 186 15.25 6.54 1.72
C ILE A 186 13.88 6.27 2.35
N GLY A 187 12.97 5.59 1.64
CA GLY A 187 11.66 5.20 2.13
C GLY A 187 11.75 4.31 3.37
N ILE A 188 12.60 3.28 3.33
CA ILE A 188 12.84 2.38 4.48
C ILE A 188 13.44 3.14 5.65
N LEU A 189 14.41 4.04 5.41
CA LEU A 189 15.08 4.79 6.46
C LEU A 189 14.11 5.77 7.15
N CYS A 190 13.38 6.57 6.35
CA CYS A 190 12.36 7.49 6.86
C CYS A 190 11.23 6.75 7.58
N GLY A 191 10.73 5.65 7.02
CA GLY A 191 9.65 4.87 7.61
C GLY A 191 10.06 4.18 8.91
N SER A 192 11.29 3.65 8.97
CA SER A 192 11.85 3.08 10.21
C SER A 192 12.05 4.14 11.29
N LEU A 193 12.51 5.35 10.92
CA LEU A 193 12.68 6.47 11.84
C LEU A 193 11.35 6.91 12.45
N VAL A 194 10.34 7.11 11.60
CA VAL A 194 8.99 7.50 12.04
C VAL A 194 8.34 6.36 12.84
N GLY A 195 8.51 5.10 12.42
CA GLY A 195 8.07 3.92 13.15
C GLY A 195 8.69 3.82 14.55
N PHE A 196 9.98 4.15 14.68
CA PHE A 196 10.66 4.23 15.98
C PHE A 196 10.11 5.37 16.85
N LEU A 197 9.84 6.54 16.26
CA LEU A 197 9.20 7.65 16.96
C LEU A 197 7.80 7.29 17.45
N ILE A 198 7.02 6.54 16.66
CA ILE A 198 5.70 6.02 17.05
C ILE A 198 5.83 5.10 18.28
N TYR A 199 6.75 4.14 18.24
CA TYR A 199 7.00 3.22 19.36
C TYR A 199 7.37 3.96 20.65
N ARG A 200 8.17 5.02 20.55
CA ARG A 200 8.63 5.80 21.72
C ARG A 200 7.57 6.77 22.25
N THR A 201 6.75 7.36 21.38
CA THR A 201 5.89 8.49 21.73
C THR A 201 4.51 8.07 22.25
N GLY A 202 4.02 6.87 21.92
CA GLY A 202 2.88 6.23 22.61
C GLY A 202 1.52 6.95 22.61
N ASN A 203 1.41 8.17 22.08
CA ASN A 203 0.19 8.97 22.09
C ASN A 203 -0.67 8.67 20.85
N ALA A 204 -1.62 7.75 20.97
CA ALA A 204 -2.45 7.23 19.89
C ALA A 204 -3.23 8.31 19.10
N MET A 205 -3.60 9.43 19.73
CA MET A 205 -4.43 10.49 19.14
C MET A 205 -3.71 11.35 18.09
N SER A 206 -2.38 11.46 18.11
CA SER A 206 -1.63 12.23 17.10
C SER A 206 -1.46 11.47 15.77
N PHE A 207 -1.53 10.14 15.79
CA PHE A 207 -1.18 9.32 14.62
C PHE A 207 -2.31 9.13 13.62
N HIS A 208 -3.58 9.26 14.07
CA HIS A 208 -4.73 9.16 13.18
C HIS A 208 -4.65 10.18 12.04
N TRP A 209 -4.33 11.43 12.34
CA TRP A 209 -4.19 12.50 11.34
C TRP A 209 -3.04 12.27 10.37
N PHE A 210 -1.91 11.78 10.86
CA PHE A 210 -0.77 11.42 10.02
C PHE A 210 -1.15 10.33 9.01
N PHE A 211 -1.83 9.27 9.46
CA PHE A 211 -2.29 8.19 8.62
C PHE A 211 -3.39 8.57 7.63
N VAL A 212 -4.29 9.47 8.03
CA VAL A 212 -5.28 10.05 7.12
C VAL A 212 -4.59 10.89 6.03
N ALA A 213 -3.59 11.70 6.40
CA ALA A 213 -2.84 12.51 5.45
C ALA A 213 -2.06 11.66 4.43
N THR A 214 -1.38 10.60 4.87
CA THR A 214 -0.66 9.70 3.95
C THR A 214 -1.61 8.93 3.04
N THR A 215 -2.76 8.48 3.56
CA THR A 215 -3.77 7.79 2.74
C THR A 215 -4.39 8.72 1.69
N CYS A 216 -4.62 9.98 2.03
CA CYS A 216 -5.11 10.99 1.09
C CYS A 216 -4.10 11.22 -0.06
N LEU A 217 -2.81 11.34 0.28
CA LEU A 217 -1.74 11.46 -0.72
C LEU A 217 -1.68 10.24 -1.64
N LEU A 218 -1.86 9.02 -1.10
CA LEU A 218 -1.87 7.80 -1.89
C LEU A 218 -3.08 7.69 -2.81
N TYR A 219 -4.26 8.14 -2.39
CA TYR A 219 -5.42 8.22 -3.31
C TYR A 219 -5.18 9.22 -4.43
N LEU A 220 -4.46 10.29 -4.16
CA LEU A 220 -4.08 11.25 -5.19
C LEU A 220 -3.11 10.62 -6.21
N ILE A 221 -2.11 9.84 -5.77
CA ILE A 221 -1.23 9.06 -6.66
C ILE A 221 -2.03 8.02 -7.45
N ALA A 222 -2.92 7.28 -6.79
CA ALA A 222 -3.74 6.27 -7.44
C ALA A 222 -4.71 6.87 -8.48
N ALA A 223 -5.23 8.07 -8.25
CA ALA A 223 -5.99 8.82 -9.25
C ALA A 223 -5.13 9.17 -10.47
N GLY A 224 -3.89 9.60 -10.24
CA GLY A 224 -2.92 9.86 -11.30
C GLY A 224 -2.57 8.62 -12.11
N LEU A 225 -2.31 7.49 -11.44
CA LEU A 225 -2.06 6.19 -12.09
C LEU A 225 -3.27 5.71 -12.88
N PHE A 226 -4.49 5.90 -12.36
CA PHE A 226 -5.72 5.54 -13.08
C PHE A 226 -5.90 6.38 -14.35
N SER A 227 -5.67 7.70 -14.27
CA SER A 227 -5.67 8.60 -15.43
C SER A 227 -4.65 8.17 -16.49
N ARG A 228 -3.42 7.84 -16.05
CA ARG A 228 -2.36 7.32 -16.94
C ARG A 228 -2.73 5.99 -17.57
N ALA A 229 -3.37 5.08 -16.83
CA ALA A 229 -3.83 3.81 -17.39
C ALA A 229 -4.81 4.01 -18.55
N VAL A 230 -5.77 4.93 -18.40
CA VAL A 230 -6.71 5.28 -19.48
C VAL A 230 -5.98 5.88 -20.68
N TRP A 231 -5.03 6.80 -20.43
CA TRP A 231 -4.22 7.41 -21.47
C TRP A 231 -3.43 6.37 -22.28
N PHE A 232 -2.73 5.44 -21.61
CA PHE A 232 -1.97 4.38 -22.29
C PHE A 232 -2.86 3.45 -23.12
N PHE A 233 -4.08 3.16 -22.67
CA PHE A 233 -5.03 2.38 -23.47
C PHE A 233 -5.51 3.12 -24.71
N GLU A 234 -5.79 4.42 -24.60
CA GLU A 234 -6.17 5.25 -25.75
C GLU A 234 -5.01 5.38 -26.75
N MET A 235 -3.79 5.56 -26.24
CA MET A 235 -2.59 5.64 -27.07
C MET A 235 -2.31 4.33 -27.80
N HIS A 236 -2.49 3.18 -27.14
CA HIS A 236 -2.38 1.87 -27.78
C HIS A 236 -3.39 1.66 -28.92
N VAL A 237 -4.62 2.13 -28.72
CA VAL A 237 -5.66 2.09 -29.76
C VAL A 237 -5.28 2.99 -30.93
N PHE A 238 -4.78 4.19 -30.65
CA PHE A 238 -4.33 5.13 -31.67
C PHE A 238 -3.12 4.60 -32.47
N ALA A 239 -2.14 4.00 -31.80
CA ALA A 239 -0.97 3.37 -32.42
C ALA A 239 -1.37 2.30 -33.46
N LYS A 240 -2.39 1.49 -33.14
CA LYS A 240 -2.93 0.49 -34.08
C LYS A 240 -3.61 1.11 -35.28
N TYR A 241 -4.31 2.24 -35.12
CA TYR A 241 -4.96 2.95 -36.22
C TYR A 241 -3.97 3.71 -37.11
N ALA A 242 -2.95 4.34 -36.51
CA ALA A 242 -1.93 5.09 -37.23
C ALA A 242 -0.91 4.18 -37.97
N GLY A 243 -0.79 2.91 -37.56
CA GLY A 243 0.16 1.96 -38.15
C GLY A 243 1.64 2.28 -37.84
N ALA A 244 1.87 3.24 -36.94
CA ALA A 244 3.17 3.69 -36.47
C ALA A 244 3.08 4.01 -34.98
N ASP A 245 4.21 3.98 -34.29
CA ASP A 245 4.29 4.35 -32.88
C ASP A 245 4.05 5.88 -32.73
N PRO A 246 2.94 6.29 -32.09
CA PRO A 246 2.54 7.70 -32.00
C PRO A 246 3.59 8.58 -31.30
N ASP A 247 4.28 8.01 -30.31
CA ASP A 247 5.28 8.73 -29.50
C ASP A 247 6.55 9.00 -30.32
N ALA A 248 7.00 8.03 -31.12
CA ALA A 248 8.14 8.20 -32.02
C ALA A 248 7.89 9.20 -33.15
N ALA A 249 6.63 9.40 -33.54
CA ALA A 249 6.24 10.31 -34.62
C ALA A 249 5.80 11.70 -34.12
N GLY A 250 5.62 11.89 -32.81
CA GLY A 250 5.04 13.11 -32.23
C GLY A 250 3.60 13.38 -32.68
N VAL A 251 2.91 12.33 -33.16
CA VAL A 251 1.56 12.40 -33.75
C VAL A 251 0.54 12.12 -32.67
N PHE A 252 -0.52 12.91 -32.64
CA PHE A 252 -1.54 12.85 -31.59
C PHE A 252 -2.93 13.01 -32.21
N ASP A 253 -3.93 12.34 -31.64
CA ASP A 253 -5.30 12.42 -32.14
C ASP A 253 -5.98 13.71 -31.67
N VAL A 254 -6.19 14.65 -32.59
CA VAL A 254 -6.93 15.90 -32.36
C VAL A 254 -8.40 15.70 -32.00
N ARG A 255 -8.98 14.52 -32.21
CA ARG A 255 -10.39 14.23 -31.88
C ARG A 255 -10.59 13.89 -30.42
N VAL A 256 -9.61 13.23 -29.81
CA VAL A 256 -9.69 12.70 -28.44
C VAL A 256 -8.91 13.58 -27.45
N ASN A 257 -7.94 14.34 -27.93
CA ASN A 257 -7.16 15.25 -27.11
C ASN A 257 -7.89 16.56 -26.85
N VAL A 258 -7.90 16.95 -25.57
CA VAL A 258 -8.45 18.23 -25.09
C VAL A 258 -7.44 19.33 -25.24
N TRP A 259 -6.17 19.04 -24.91
CA TRP A 259 -5.07 19.97 -25.09
C TRP A 259 -3.79 19.25 -25.48
N LYS A 260 -2.93 20.01 -26.17
CA LYS A 260 -1.51 19.75 -26.33
C LYS A 260 -0.77 21.04 -25.99
N LEU A 261 0.07 20.98 -24.97
CA LEU A 261 0.89 22.11 -24.54
C LEU A 261 2.33 21.88 -24.98
N ASP A 262 2.98 22.92 -25.52
CA ASP A 262 4.40 22.88 -25.90
C ASP A 262 5.35 22.96 -24.69
N TYR A 263 4.80 23.16 -23.50
CA TYR A 263 5.50 23.15 -22.22
C TYR A 263 4.84 22.12 -21.28
N GLY A 264 5.54 21.73 -20.22
CA GLY A 264 4.97 20.82 -19.24
C GLY A 264 5.02 19.35 -19.63
N ASP A 265 5.90 19.01 -20.56
CA ASP A 265 6.14 17.64 -21.02
C ASP A 265 6.86 16.85 -19.91
N PRO A 266 6.26 15.77 -19.39
CA PRO A 266 6.89 14.95 -18.36
C PRO A 266 8.08 14.12 -18.85
N GLU A 267 8.23 13.94 -20.17
CA GLU A 267 9.34 13.20 -20.78
C GLU A 267 10.48 14.11 -21.24
N ALA A 268 10.22 15.43 -21.32
CA ALA A 268 11.27 16.40 -21.59
C ALA A 268 12.31 16.37 -20.46
N ASN A 269 13.56 16.03 -20.81
CA ASN A 269 14.67 15.91 -19.86
C ASN A 269 15.24 17.27 -19.43
N ASP A 270 14.40 18.30 -19.37
CA ASP A 270 14.72 19.72 -19.19
C ASP A 270 14.87 20.13 -17.71
N GLY A 271 14.66 19.20 -16.76
CA GLY A 271 14.83 19.45 -15.33
C GLY A 271 13.71 20.30 -14.70
N SER A 272 12.60 20.46 -15.42
CA SER A 272 11.44 21.28 -15.07
C SER A 272 10.57 20.72 -13.93
N GLY A 273 10.80 19.48 -13.50
CA GLY A 273 10.05 18.83 -12.42
C GLY A 273 8.64 18.35 -12.81
N TRP A 274 8.24 18.49 -14.08
CA TRP A 274 6.93 18.03 -14.56
C TRP A 274 6.74 16.51 -14.47
N GLY A 275 7.82 15.73 -14.51
CA GLY A 275 7.80 14.30 -14.24
C GLY A 275 7.29 13.96 -12.82
N ILE A 276 7.52 14.82 -11.83
CA ILE A 276 6.98 14.64 -10.46
C ILE A 276 5.47 14.85 -10.47
N PHE A 277 4.98 15.87 -11.17
CA PHE A 277 3.55 16.12 -11.32
C PHE A 277 2.86 15.00 -12.12
N ASN A 278 3.52 14.43 -13.12
CA ASN A 278 3.02 13.23 -13.80
C ASN A 278 2.92 12.04 -12.84
N ALA A 279 3.97 11.80 -12.06
CA ALA A 279 4.03 10.67 -11.14
C ALA A 279 3.01 10.78 -9.97
N ILE A 280 2.75 11.99 -9.49
CA ILE A 280 1.87 12.25 -8.34
C ILE A 280 0.42 12.54 -8.75
N LEU A 281 0.20 13.41 -9.74
CA LEU A 281 -1.14 13.85 -10.15
C LEU A 281 -1.62 13.17 -11.45
N GLY A 282 -0.75 12.46 -12.18
CA GLY A 282 -1.07 11.96 -13.52
C GLY A 282 -1.08 13.06 -14.58
N TRP A 283 -0.37 14.17 -14.36
CA TRP A 283 -0.26 15.28 -15.31
C TRP A 283 0.42 14.86 -16.63
N THR A 284 -0.16 15.24 -17.77
CA THR A 284 0.45 15.09 -19.10
C THR A 284 0.27 16.39 -19.92
N ASN A 285 1.24 16.71 -20.77
CA ASN A 285 1.15 17.83 -21.71
C ASN A 285 0.16 17.56 -22.85
N VAL A 286 -0.12 16.29 -23.14
CA VAL A 286 -1.15 15.83 -24.07
C VAL A 286 -2.22 15.10 -23.28
N ALA A 287 -3.32 15.79 -22.95
CA ALA A 287 -4.42 15.19 -22.20
C ALA A 287 -5.59 14.84 -23.11
N THR A 288 -6.11 13.62 -22.93
CA THR A 288 -7.30 13.10 -23.59
C THR A 288 -8.55 13.34 -22.76
N TYR A 289 -9.74 13.33 -23.39
CA TYR A 289 -11.00 13.34 -22.65
C TYR A 289 -11.08 12.17 -21.66
N GLY A 290 -10.60 10.99 -22.05
CA GLY A 290 -10.60 9.79 -21.21
C GLY A 290 -9.75 9.93 -19.96
N SER A 291 -8.54 10.49 -20.07
CA SER A 291 -7.65 10.69 -18.91
C SER A 291 -8.28 11.62 -17.86
N ILE A 292 -8.87 12.75 -18.28
CA ILE A 292 -9.52 13.73 -17.39
C ILE A 292 -10.78 13.13 -16.76
N ILE A 293 -11.65 12.53 -17.57
CA ILE A 293 -12.88 11.90 -17.08
C ILE A 293 -12.53 10.74 -16.15
N GLY A 294 -11.52 9.95 -16.49
CA GLY A 294 -11.01 8.85 -15.67
C GLY A 294 -10.54 9.33 -14.30
N TYR A 295 -9.78 10.42 -14.25
CA TYR A 295 -9.35 11.04 -12.99
C TYR A 295 -10.54 11.48 -12.12
N CYS A 296 -11.55 12.14 -12.71
CA CYS A 296 -12.75 12.57 -11.99
C CYS A 296 -13.61 11.37 -11.53
N LEU A 297 -13.78 10.35 -12.37
CA LEU A 297 -14.52 9.13 -12.04
C LEU A 297 -13.85 8.34 -10.92
N TYR A 298 -12.53 8.30 -10.89
CA TYR A 298 -11.78 7.67 -9.80
C TYR A 298 -12.11 8.33 -8.44
N TRP A 299 -12.05 9.66 -8.36
CA TRP A 299 -12.41 10.38 -7.14
C TRP A 299 -13.88 10.16 -6.75
N ALA A 300 -14.79 10.20 -7.72
CA ALA A 300 -16.20 9.91 -7.48
C ALA A 300 -16.38 8.48 -6.90
N ALA A 301 -15.69 7.48 -7.46
CA ALA A 301 -15.74 6.10 -6.99
C ALA A 301 -15.21 5.96 -5.55
N ILE A 302 -14.09 6.62 -5.22
CA ILE A 302 -13.54 6.62 -3.85
C ILE A 302 -14.50 7.31 -2.87
N CYS A 303 -15.06 8.46 -3.23
CA CYS A 303 -16.05 9.15 -2.39
C CYS A 303 -17.27 8.26 -2.12
N VAL A 304 -17.82 7.61 -3.15
CA VAL A 304 -18.94 6.68 -3.01
C VAL A 304 -18.55 5.49 -2.12
N ALA A 305 -17.39 4.87 -2.35
CA ALA A 305 -16.93 3.73 -1.56
C ALA A 305 -16.81 4.09 -0.07
N LEU A 306 -16.21 5.24 0.26
CA LEU A 306 -16.07 5.71 1.64
C LEU A 306 -17.42 6.03 2.28
N VAL A 307 -18.36 6.63 1.55
CA VAL A 307 -19.72 6.90 2.04
C VAL A 307 -20.48 5.59 2.31
N VAL A 308 -20.45 4.63 1.39
CA VAL A 308 -21.09 3.33 1.54
C VAL A 308 -20.54 2.59 2.76
N LEU A 309 -19.22 2.60 2.95
CA LEU A 309 -18.58 2.01 4.12
C LEU A 309 -19.03 2.67 5.42
N ARG A 310 -19.09 4.00 5.46
CA ARG A 310 -19.56 4.74 6.65
C ARG A 310 -21.02 4.43 6.98
N LEU A 311 -21.87 4.26 5.97
CA LEU A 311 -23.26 3.86 6.17
C LEU A 311 -23.37 2.41 6.69
N TYR A 312 -22.53 1.51 6.19
CA TYR A 312 -22.48 0.13 6.65
C TYR A 312 -22.03 0.03 8.12
N GLU A 313 -20.99 0.78 8.51
CA GLU A 313 -20.53 0.87 9.90
C GLU A 313 -21.63 1.41 10.82
N ARG A 314 -22.32 2.49 10.42
CA ARG A 314 -23.40 3.07 11.23
C ARG A 314 -24.56 2.10 11.45
N LYS A 315 -24.87 1.25 10.47
CA LYS A 315 -25.88 0.18 10.61
C LYS A 315 -25.44 -0.90 11.60
N GLN A 316 -24.17 -1.31 11.56
CA GLN A 316 -23.64 -2.31 12.50
C GLN A 316 -23.63 -1.80 13.95
N ASP A 317 -23.23 -0.55 14.16
CA ASP A 317 -23.23 0.07 15.48
C ASP A 317 -24.68 0.19 16.01
N ALA A 318 -25.64 0.64 15.18
CA ALA A 318 -27.05 0.72 15.56
C ALA A 318 -27.67 -0.65 15.94
N SER A 319 -27.36 -1.72 15.19
CA SER A 319 -27.83 -3.07 15.53
C SER A 319 -27.23 -3.62 16.82
N SER A 320 -25.98 -3.24 17.13
CA SER A 320 -25.31 -3.68 18.37
C SER A 320 -25.90 -2.99 19.61
N ASP A 321 -26.32 -1.74 19.48
CA ASP A 321 -26.98 -0.98 20.55
C ASP A 321 -28.43 -1.47 20.80
N GLU A 322 -29.09 -2.01 19.78
CA GLU A 322 -30.45 -2.57 19.90
C GLU A 322 -30.46 -3.93 20.62
N GLU A 323 -29.48 -4.79 20.36
CA GLU A 323 -29.27 -6.06 21.09
C GLU A 323 -28.82 -5.84 22.55
N ALA A 324 -28.22 -4.69 22.87
CA ALA A 324 -27.71 -4.38 24.21
C ALA A 324 -28.77 -3.80 25.17
N LYS A 325 -29.98 -3.49 24.70
CA LYS A 325 -31.07 -3.06 25.59
C LYS A 325 -31.61 -4.27 26.35
N PRO A 326 -31.61 -4.27 27.70
CA PRO A 326 -32.21 -5.35 28.46
C PRO A 326 -33.70 -5.42 28.09
N ALA A 327 -34.16 -6.63 27.76
CA ALA A 327 -35.58 -6.90 27.56
C ALA A 327 -36.31 -6.43 28.82
N VAL A 328 -37.01 -5.30 28.71
CA VAL A 328 -37.92 -4.84 29.75
C VAL A 328 -39.02 -5.88 29.79
N THR A 329 -38.91 -6.80 30.74
CA THR A 329 -39.99 -7.69 31.13
C THR A 329 -41.13 -6.79 31.59
N VAL A 330 -42.12 -6.64 30.73
CA VAL A 330 -43.42 -6.07 31.09
C VAL A 330 -44.07 -7.13 31.98
N GLU A 331 -44.12 -6.87 33.28
CA GLU A 331 -44.93 -7.60 34.25
C GLU A 331 -46.43 -7.40 34.00
#